data_AF-A0A9Q3WA48-F1
#
_entry.id   AF-A0A9Q3WA48-F1
#
_cell.length_a   1.000
_cell.length_b   1.000
_cell.length_c   1.000
_cell.angle_alpha   90.00
_cell.angle_beta   90.00
_cell.angle_gamma   90.00
#
_symmetry.space_group_name_H-M   'P 1'
#
loop_
_entity.id
_entity.type
_entity.pdbx_description
1 polymer ?
#
loop_
_entity_poly.entity_id
_entity_poly.type
_entity_poly.pdbx_seq_one_letter_code
_entity_poly.pdbx_strand_id
1 'polypeptide(L)'
;MPAPASFAAFGLTLVFLPLSATADIFNISWDNDLFTGSDRGYTNGIGLSYLTSSAETSDTGSARLAVAARDHLSFLPGVGSNSRDHALSFNLQQLMVTPEDLSRTEPQFNDIPYAGYLSVGATLWSWDAERITGFGAHIGVVGPESGAEASQKLVHKITGSEPPKGWENQLGTDVVGGLTAEHGRKLWQFGQPDGLEQQFSAVGSGRLSSFQTSASVGAIWRIGRHLSDNFIPDYAGSSSTIALPGSFSRSRTAWSVFVGLGVEYISYSYLADNSGPYRFSESPLLARISHSG
;
A
#
# COMPACT_ATOMS: atom_id res chain seq x y z
N MET A 1 41.98 -44.82 -39.47
CA MET A 1 41.10 -44.51 -38.33
C MET A 1 41.61 -43.22 -37.70
N PRO A 2 40.87 -42.09 -37.75
CA PRO A 2 41.28 -40.86 -37.09
C PRO A 2 40.82 -40.86 -35.62
N ALA A 3 41.66 -40.32 -34.74
CA ALA A 3 41.40 -40.16 -33.31
C ALA A 3 40.28 -39.13 -33.04
N PRO A 4 39.51 -39.26 -31.94
CA PRO A 4 38.49 -38.28 -31.60
C PRO A 4 39.12 -37.00 -31.05
N ALA A 5 38.71 -35.86 -31.58
CA ALA A 5 39.02 -34.55 -31.04
C ALA A 5 38.36 -34.39 -29.66
N SER A 6 39.16 -34.21 -28.61
CA SER A 6 38.65 -33.78 -27.30
C SER A 6 38.33 -32.28 -27.36
N PHE A 7 37.04 -31.94 -27.32
CA PHE A 7 36.60 -30.59 -27.00
C PHE A 7 36.76 -30.37 -25.49
N ALA A 8 37.74 -29.56 -25.09
CA ALA A 8 37.81 -29.02 -23.75
C ALA A 8 36.72 -27.95 -23.59
N ALA A 9 35.62 -28.31 -22.94
CA ALA A 9 34.62 -27.34 -22.52
C ALA A 9 35.17 -26.53 -21.33
N PHE A 10 35.54 -25.27 -21.57
CA PHE A 10 35.78 -24.31 -20.49
C PHE A 10 34.44 -24.00 -19.82
N GLY A 11 34.14 -24.69 -18.72
CA GLY A 11 33.03 -24.36 -17.84
C GLY A 11 33.37 -23.12 -17.01
N LEU A 12 32.84 -21.96 -17.41
CA LEU A 12 32.85 -20.77 -16.56
C LEU A 12 31.95 -21.05 -15.35
N THR A 13 32.55 -21.43 -14.22
CA THR A 13 31.83 -21.55 -12.95
C THR A 13 31.64 -20.14 -12.40
N LEU A 14 30.49 -19.54 -12.70
CA LEU A 14 30.04 -18.33 -12.02
C LEU A 14 29.60 -18.71 -10.61
N VAL A 15 30.52 -18.56 -9.66
CA VAL A 15 30.18 -18.56 -8.24
C VAL A 15 29.40 -17.28 -7.96
N PHE A 16 28.07 -17.36 -7.99
CA PHE A 16 27.23 -16.31 -7.44
C PHE A 16 27.27 -16.45 -5.92
N LEU A 17 28.12 -15.66 -5.27
CA LEU A 17 27.95 -15.38 -3.84
C LEU A 17 26.58 -14.71 -3.68
N PRO A 18 25.71 -15.15 -2.75
CA PRO A 18 24.47 -14.47 -2.47
C PRO A 18 24.78 -13.12 -1.80
N LEU A 19 24.96 -12.07 -2.61
CA LEU A 19 24.84 -10.71 -2.13
C LEU A 19 23.38 -10.50 -1.73
N SER A 20 23.13 -10.27 -0.45
CA SER A 20 21.85 -9.73 0.02
C SER A 20 21.77 -8.29 -0.48
N ALA A 21 21.24 -8.09 -1.68
CA ALA A 21 20.98 -6.76 -2.21
C ALA A 21 19.66 -6.27 -1.63
N THR A 22 19.70 -5.57 -0.50
CA THR A 22 18.59 -4.73 -0.02
C THR A 22 18.61 -3.45 -0.84
N ALA A 23 17.90 -3.47 -1.97
CA ALA A 23 17.74 -2.29 -2.83
C ALA A 23 16.51 -1.49 -2.41
N ASP A 24 16.51 -0.21 -2.77
CA ASP A 24 15.30 0.61 -2.67
C ASP A 24 14.16 -0.04 -3.50
N ILE A 25 12.92 0.05 -3.00
CA ILE A 25 11.76 -0.55 -3.66
C ILE A 25 10.87 0.56 -4.20
N PHE A 26 10.52 0.47 -5.48
CA PHE A 26 9.51 1.32 -6.11
C PHE A 26 8.27 0.50 -6.40
N ASN A 27 7.10 1.00 -6.00
CA ASN A 27 5.81 0.36 -6.21
C ASN A 27 4.82 1.30 -6.89
N ILE A 28 4.03 0.75 -7.82
CA ILE A 28 2.87 1.41 -8.41
C ILE A 28 1.66 0.57 -8.05
N SER A 29 0.68 1.20 -7.41
CA SER A 29 -0.61 0.59 -7.11
C SER A 29 -1.71 1.29 -7.88
N TRP A 30 -2.65 0.52 -8.39
CA TRP A 30 -3.89 1.02 -8.97
C TRP A 30 -5.05 0.28 -8.35
N ASP A 31 -6.11 1.02 -8.04
CA ASP A 31 -7.25 0.47 -7.35
C ASP A 31 -8.54 1.11 -7.87
N ASN A 32 -9.50 0.26 -8.16
CA ASN A 32 -10.84 0.61 -8.61
C ASN A 32 -11.77 0.09 -7.52
N ASP A 33 -12.56 0.98 -6.91
CA ASP A 33 -13.38 0.73 -5.70
C ASP A 33 -12.67 0.97 -4.34
N LEU A 34 -11.86 2.03 -4.30
CA LEU A 34 -11.24 2.54 -3.07
C LEU A 34 -12.29 3.22 -2.16
N PHE A 35 -12.38 2.72 -0.93
CA PHE A 35 -12.85 3.41 0.28
C PHE A 35 -14.34 3.63 0.53
N THR A 36 -15.25 3.50 -0.43
CA THR A 36 -16.62 4.00 -0.14
C THR A 36 -17.56 2.94 0.42
N GLY A 37 -17.40 1.65 0.05
CA GLY A 37 -18.41 0.63 0.36
C GLY A 37 -19.83 1.13 0.07
N SER A 38 -19.92 2.00 -0.94
CA SER A 38 -21.09 2.79 -1.31
C SER A 38 -21.84 2.01 -2.37
N ASP A 39 -23.17 2.05 -2.29
CA ASP A 39 -24.05 1.40 -3.27
C ASP A 39 -24.09 2.15 -4.61
N ARG A 40 -23.37 3.29 -4.74
CA ARG A 40 -23.37 4.19 -5.91
C ARG A 40 -22.03 4.91 -6.13
N GLY A 41 -21.83 5.36 -7.36
CA GLY A 41 -20.68 6.13 -7.79
C GLY A 41 -19.50 5.27 -8.24
N TYR A 42 -18.43 5.93 -8.65
CA TYR A 42 -17.18 5.31 -9.08
C TYR A 42 -16.03 5.91 -8.30
N THR A 43 -15.14 5.05 -7.80
CA THR A 43 -13.88 5.47 -7.18
C THR A 43 -12.69 4.83 -7.85
N ASN A 44 -11.65 5.63 -8.06
CA ASN A 44 -10.39 5.18 -8.65
C ASN A 44 -9.23 5.87 -7.96
N GLY A 45 -8.17 5.12 -7.67
CA GLY A 45 -6.96 5.72 -7.14
C GLY A 45 -5.70 5.10 -7.74
N ILE A 46 -4.71 5.96 -7.92
CA ILE A 46 -3.34 5.57 -8.26
C ILE A 46 -2.42 5.96 -7.10
N GLY A 47 -1.50 5.06 -6.77
CA GLY A 47 -0.49 5.26 -5.74
C GLY A 47 0.89 4.97 -6.29
N LEU A 48 1.84 5.84 -5.96
CA LEU A 48 3.27 5.61 -6.14
C LEU A 48 3.91 5.54 -4.78
N SER A 49 4.76 4.55 -4.56
CA SER A 49 5.47 4.39 -3.29
C SER A 49 6.94 4.10 -3.51
N TYR A 50 7.76 4.66 -2.63
CA TYR A 50 9.20 4.45 -2.59
C TYR A 50 9.62 4.07 -1.18
N LEU A 51 10.26 2.91 -1.02
CA LEU A 51 10.84 2.44 0.24
C LEU A 51 12.35 2.59 0.19
N THR A 52 12.93 3.26 1.18
CA THR A 52 14.37 3.37 1.33
C THR A 52 15.01 2.01 1.64
N SER A 53 16.31 1.91 1.37
CA SER A 53 17.18 0.91 2.00
C SER A 53 17.02 0.91 3.53
N SER A 54 17.26 -0.24 4.15
CA SER A 54 17.17 -0.38 5.60
C SER A 54 18.24 0.48 6.30
N ALA A 55 17.89 1.09 7.43
CA ALA A 55 18.78 1.89 8.27
C ALA A 55 19.96 1.06 8.80
N GLU A 56 19.78 -0.24 8.93
CA GLU A 56 20.77 -1.22 9.40
C GLU A 56 21.74 -1.63 8.29
N THR A 57 21.40 -1.38 7.02
CA THR A 57 22.27 -1.57 5.86
C THR A 57 22.84 -0.21 5.42
N SER A 58 23.96 0.17 6.05
CA SER A 58 24.45 1.56 6.18
C SER A 58 25.06 2.23 4.94
N ASP A 59 25.06 1.61 3.76
CA ASP A 59 25.94 2.07 2.66
C ASP A 59 25.26 2.95 1.59
N THR A 60 23.95 3.25 1.70
CA THR A 60 23.23 4.06 0.72
C THR A 60 22.80 5.44 1.24
N GLY A 61 22.59 6.40 0.32
CA GLY A 61 22.10 7.73 0.68
C GLY A 61 20.67 7.73 1.23
N SER A 62 19.81 6.83 0.75
CA SER A 62 18.42 6.67 1.20
C SER A 62 18.32 6.09 2.61
N ALA A 63 19.25 5.21 3.02
CA ALA A 63 19.33 4.68 4.37
C ALA A 63 19.55 5.78 5.43
N ARG A 64 20.23 6.89 5.10
CA ARG A 64 20.47 8.00 6.04
C ARG A 64 19.17 8.67 6.51
N LEU A 65 18.17 8.76 5.64
CA LEU A 65 16.85 9.28 6.02
C LEU A 65 16.14 8.34 6.98
N ALA A 66 16.24 7.03 6.74
CA ALA A 66 15.69 6.01 7.63
C ALA A 66 16.39 6.01 9.00
N VAL A 67 17.74 6.14 9.04
CA VAL A 67 18.51 6.28 10.28
C VAL A 67 18.05 7.50 11.07
N ALA A 68 17.97 8.67 10.43
CA ALA A 68 17.52 9.89 11.10
C ALA A 68 16.10 9.73 11.64
N ALA A 69 15.16 9.20 10.85
CA ALA A 69 13.79 8.96 11.27
C ALA A 69 13.72 7.98 12.46
N ARG A 70 14.44 6.86 12.42
CA ARG A 70 14.53 5.88 13.51
C ARG A 70 15.05 6.52 14.79
N ASP A 71 16.16 7.25 14.71
CA ASP A 71 16.81 7.82 15.89
C ASP A 71 15.92 8.89 16.56
N HIS A 72 15.30 9.76 15.75
CA HIS A 72 14.38 10.79 16.24
C HIS A 72 13.05 10.25 16.77
N LEU A 73 12.57 9.13 16.22
CA LEU A 73 11.28 8.51 16.59
C LEU A 73 11.45 7.26 17.46
N SER A 74 12.64 7.04 18.03
CA SER A 74 12.96 5.88 18.88
C SER A 74 12.10 5.78 20.14
N PHE A 75 11.46 6.89 20.55
CA PHE A 75 10.48 6.91 21.65
C PHE A 75 9.15 6.19 21.30
N LEU A 76 8.86 5.96 20.02
CA LEU A 76 7.65 5.27 19.60
C LEU A 76 7.74 3.77 19.92
N PRO A 77 6.63 3.14 20.35
CA PRO A 77 6.62 1.71 20.69
C PRO A 77 7.15 0.84 19.55
N GLY A 78 8.19 0.07 19.84
CA GLY A 78 8.77 -0.87 18.89
C GLY A 78 9.83 -0.29 17.94
N VAL A 79 10.01 1.03 17.85
CA VAL A 79 11.03 1.66 17.00
C VAL A 79 12.41 1.69 17.68
N GLY A 80 12.47 2.00 18.97
CA GLY A 80 13.76 2.07 19.70
C GLY A 80 14.46 0.73 19.97
N SER A 81 14.01 -0.38 19.38
CA SER A 81 14.60 -1.70 19.61
C SER A 81 15.78 -1.95 18.68
N ASN A 82 16.97 -2.21 19.24
CA ASN A 82 18.18 -2.48 18.48
C ASN A 82 18.16 -3.79 17.68
N SER A 83 17.16 -4.65 17.89
CA SER A 83 17.02 -5.94 17.21
C SER A 83 16.09 -5.90 15.99
N ARG A 84 15.72 -4.70 15.52
CA ARG A 84 14.78 -4.50 14.43
C ARG A 84 15.40 -3.75 13.28
N ASP A 85 14.96 -4.09 12.09
CA ASP A 85 15.27 -3.34 10.87
C ASP A 85 14.30 -2.17 10.72
N HIS A 86 14.75 -1.10 10.06
CA HIS A 86 13.99 0.13 9.88
C HIS A 86 14.10 0.67 8.47
N ALA A 87 13.00 1.16 7.92
CA ALA A 87 12.99 1.80 6.61
C ALA A 87 11.91 2.88 6.55
N LEU A 88 12.13 3.87 5.71
CA LEU A 88 11.18 4.95 5.48
C LEU A 88 10.49 4.70 4.13
N SER A 89 9.16 4.67 4.13
CA SER A 89 8.39 4.67 2.89
C SER A 89 7.81 6.06 2.64
N PHE A 90 7.87 6.52 1.40
CA PHE A 90 7.17 7.70 0.91
C PHE A 90 6.05 7.26 -0.03
N ASN A 91 4.90 7.91 0.05
CA ASN A 91 3.79 7.67 -0.86
C ASN A 91 3.31 8.98 -1.50
N LEU A 92 2.84 8.86 -2.73
CA LEU A 92 2.04 9.85 -3.45
C LEU A 92 0.79 9.13 -3.93
N GLN A 93 -0.38 9.63 -3.56
CA GLN A 93 -1.66 9.01 -3.91
C GLN A 93 -2.61 10.05 -4.49
N GLN A 94 -3.23 9.74 -5.61
CA GLN A 94 -4.38 10.47 -6.14
C GLN A 94 -5.59 9.55 -6.11
N LEU A 95 -6.69 10.03 -5.54
CA LEU A 95 -8.00 9.39 -5.53
C LEU A 95 -8.99 10.31 -6.28
N MET A 96 -9.87 9.70 -7.04
CA MET A 96 -11.01 10.36 -7.67
C MET A 96 -12.29 9.63 -7.29
N VAL A 97 -13.30 10.41 -7.00
CA VAL A 97 -14.67 10.00 -6.69
C VAL A 97 -15.57 10.72 -7.67
N THR A 98 -16.45 9.97 -8.34
CA THR A 98 -17.38 10.53 -9.33
C THR A 98 -18.76 9.90 -9.20
N PRO A 99 -19.84 10.62 -9.58
CA PRO A 99 -21.13 10.00 -9.84
C PRO A 99 -21.05 8.89 -10.89
N GLU A 100 -22.09 8.06 -10.97
CA GLU A 100 -22.20 6.98 -11.95
C GLU A 100 -22.41 7.51 -13.38
N ASP A 101 -23.28 8.51 -13.56
CA ASP A 101 -23.56 9.12 -14.87
C ASP A 101 -22.60 10.29 -15.14
N LEU A 102 -21.50 10.01 -15.85
CA LEU A 102 -20.49 11.01 -16.22
C LEU A 102 -20.90 11.93 -17.38
N SER A 103 -22.07 11.72 -17.99
CA SER A 103 -22.51 12.47 -19.18
C SER A 103 -23.18 13.82 -18.86
N ARG A 104 -23.55 14.02 -17.59
CA ARG A 104 -24.28 15.19 -17.07
C ARG A 104 -23.34 16.30 -16.60
N THR A 105 -23.73 17.54 -16.89
CA THR A 105 -23.04 18.75 -16.41
C THR A 105 -23.60 19.25 -15.09
N GLU A 106 -24.84 18.92 -14.76
CA GLU A 106 -25.49 19.39 -13.53
C GLU A 106 -25.08 18.54 -12.31
N PRO A 107 -25.03 19.12 -11.10
CA PRO A 107 -24.86 18.37 -9.86
C PRO A 107 -25.89 17.25 -9.70
N GLN A 108 -25.43 16.07 -9.28
CA GLN A 108 -26.27 14.89 -9.07
C GLN A 108 -26.43 14.60 -7.58
N PHE A 109 -27.33 15.32 -6.90
CA PHE A 109 -27.49 15.23 -5.44
C PHE A 109 -28.02 13.90 -4.90
N ASN A 110 -28.44 12.98 -5.75
CA ASN A 110 -28.85 11.63 -5.35
C ASN A 110 -27.74 10.58 -5.54
N ASP A 111 -26.51 11.04 -5.80
CA ASP A 111 -25.31 10.23 -5.99
C ASP A 111 -24.14 10.85 -5.21
N ILE A 112 -22.96 10.21 -5.25
CA ILE A 112 -21.73 10.73 -4.66
C ILE A 112 -21.24 11.97 -5.44
N PRO A 113 -20.74 13.02 -4.79
CA PRO A 113 -20.21 14.17 -5.50
C PRO A 113 -18.94 13.84 -6.27
N TYR A 114 -18.61 14.68 -7.24
CA TYR A 114 -17.24 14.73 -7.74
C TYR A 114 -16.32 15.19 -6.62
N ALA A 115 -15.25 14.43 -6.37
CA ALA A 115 -14.19 14.84 -5.45
C ALA A 115 -12.86 14.25 -5.91
N GLY A 116 -11.87 15.12 -6.06
CA GLY A 116 -10.48 14.71 -6.22
C GLY A 116 -9.74 14.83 -4.90
N TYR A 117 -8.83 13.91 -4.61
CA TYR A 117 -7.94 13.94 -3.46
C TYR A 117 -6.52 13.60 -3.90
N LEU A 118 -5.54 14.40 -3.48
CA LEU A 118 -4.12 14.17 -3.73
C LEU A 118 -3.37 14.27 -2.43
N SER A 119 -2.57 13.27 -2.06
CA SER A 119 -1.78 13.29 -0.84
C SER A 119 -0.37 12.78 -1.02
N VAL A 120 0.51 13.31 -0.19
CA VAL A 120 1.85 12.77 0.05
C VAL A 120 1.99 12.36 1.50
N GLY A 121 2.70 11.27 1.74
CA GLY A 121 2.90 10.74 3.08
C GLY A 121 4.25 10.07 3.24
N ALA A 122 4.62 9.91 4.50
CA ALA A 122 5.79 9.14 4.90
C ALA A 122 5.44 8.23 6.08
N THR A 123 5.97 7.01 6.08
CA THR A 123 5.78 6.02 7.14
C THR A 123 7.13 5.43 7.52
N LEU A 124 7.47 5.50 8.80
CA LEU A 124 8.60 4.76 9.36
C LEU A 124 8.14 3.35 9.71
N TRP A 125 8.77 2.37 9.09
CA TRP A 125 8.59 0.95 9.39
C TRP A 125 9.69 0.46 10.32
N SER A 126 9.31 -0.38 11.27
CA SER A 126 10.20 -1.14 12.15
C SER A 126 9.75 -2.59 12.17
N TRP A 127 10.64 -3.53 11.84
CA TRP A 127 10.27 -4.95 11.76
C TRP A 127 11.36 -5.91 12.23
N ASP A 128 10.91 -7.10 12.60
CA ASP A 128 11.71 -8.30 12.84
C ASP A 128 10.98 -9.52 12.24
N ALA A 129 11.51 -10.73 12.48
CA ALA A 129 10.92 -11.96 11.96
C ALA A 129 9.49 -12.26 12.47
N GLU A 130 9.03 -11.60 13.53
CA GLU A 130 7.73 -11.84 14.17
C GLU A 130 6.77 -10.65 14.12
N ARG A 131 7.29 -9.42 14.04
CA ARG A 131 6.52 -8.19 14.22
C ARG A 131 6.90 -7.14 13.19
N ILE A 132 5.92 -6.36 12.77
CA ILE A 132 6.11 -5.16 11.95
C ILE A 132 5.23 -4.06 12.52
N THR A 133 5.78 -2.85 12.63
CA THR A 133 5.07 -1.68 13.13
C THR A 133 5.38 -0.49 12.24
N GLY A 134 4.35 0.26 11.88
CA GLY A 134 4.44 1.45 11.04
C GLY A 134 3.85 2.66 11.75
N PHE A 135 4.55 3.79 11.71
CA PHE A 135 4.01 5.08 12.11
C PHE A 135 4.15 6.07 10.96
N GLY A 136 3.04 6.63 10.52
CA GLY A 136 3.00 7.47 9.34
C GLY A 136 2.29 8.78 9.55
N ALA A 137 2.60 9.72 8.66
CA ALA A 137 1.94 11.01 8.54
C ALA A 137 1.71 11.33 7.08
N HIS A 138 0.64 12.05 6.79
CA HIS A 138 0.35 12.55 5.45
C HIS A 138 -0.26 13.94 5.47
N ILE A 139 -0.12 14.63 4.35
CA ILE A 139 -0.83 15.86 4.01
C ILE A 139 -1.36 15.71 2.58
N GLY A 140 -2.53 16.30 2.33
CA GLY A 140 -3.16 16.27 1.03
C GLY A 140 -4.09 17.44 0.79
N VAL A 141 -4.62 17.47 -0.42
CA VAL A 141 -5.59 18.45 -0.88
C VAL A 141 -6.79 17.72 -1.46
N VAL A 142 -7.99 18.14 -1.07
CA VAL A 142 -9.25 17.79 -1.72
C VAL A 142 -9.62 18.92 -2.68
N GLY A 143 -10.24 18.61 -3.80
CA GLY A 143 -10.78 19.60 -4.76
C GLY A 143 -9.97 19.73 -6.05
N PRO A 144 -10.19 20.79 -6.84
CA PRO A 144 -9.62 20.94 -8.19
C PRO A 144 -8.09 20.82 -8.25
N GLU A 145 -7.40 21.30 -7.23
CA GLU A 145 -5.95 21.29 -7.08
C GLU A 145 -5.37 19.87 -6.95
N SER A 146 -6.20 18.88 -6.61
CA SER A 146 -5.80 17.47 -6.65
C SER A 146 -5.43 17.00 -8.07
N GLY A 147 -5.93 17.67 -9.11
CA GLY A 147 -5.69 17.32 -10.51
C GLY A 147 -6.48 16.09 -11.01
N ALA A 148 -7.44 15.58 -10.23
CA ALA A 148 -8.19 14.36 -10.56
C ALA A 148 -8.95 14.44 -11.89
N GLU A 149 -9.57 15.60 -12.18
CA GLU A 149 -10.26 15.86 -13.46
C GLU A 149 -9.34 15.66 -14.66
N ALA A 150 -8.13 16.25 -14.60
CA ALA A 150 -7.16 16.17 -15.68
C ALA A 150 -6.69 14.73 -15.89
N SER A 151 -6.46 13.99 -14.80
CA SER A 151 -6.11 12.56 -14.84
C SER A 151 -7.22 11.73 -15.47
N GLN A 152 -8.47 11.89 -15.05
CA GLN A 152 -9.59 11.12 -15.61
C GLN A 152 -9.80 11.43 -17.10
N LYS A 153 -9.76 12.71 -17.48
CA LYS A 153 -9.85 13.13 -18.89
C LYS A 153 -8.72 12.57 -19.74
N LEU A 154 -7.50 12.49 -19.19
CA LEU A 154 -6.37 11.88 -19.87
C LEU A 154 -6.60 10.39 -20.11
N VAL A 155 -7.03 9.65 -19.09
CA VAL A 155 -7.35 8.21 -19.21
C VAL A 155 -8.44 8.00 -20.26
N HIS A 156 -9.55 8.73 -20.18
CA HIS A 156 -10.66 8.62 -21.14
C HIS A 156 -10.21 8.93 -22.58
N LYS A 157 -9.31 9.90 -22.75
CA LYS A 157 -8.72 10.20 -24.07
C LYS A 157 -7.86 9.05 -24.59
N ILE A 158 -7.07 8.41 -23.73
CA ILE A 158 -6.21 7.28 -24.10
C ILE A 158 -7.05 6.04 -24.43
N THR A 159 -8.12 5.78 -23.68
CA THR A 159 -9.00 4.62 -23.88
C THR A 159 -10.06 4.83 -24.96
N GLY A 160 -10.27 6.07 -25.42
CA GLY A 160 -11.33 6.42 -26.36
C GLY A 160 -12.73 6.48 -25.74
N SER A 161 -12.81 6.63 -24.42
CA SER A 161 -14.06 6.77 -23.66
C SER A 161 -14.62 8.20 -23.78
N GLU A 162 -15.94 8.36 -23.59
CA GLU A 162 -16.56 9.69 -23.59
C GLU A 162 -16.00 10.56 -22.46
N PRO A 163 -15.64 11.84 -22.71
CA PRO A 163 -15.09 12.71 -21.67
C PRO A 163 -16.07 12.93 -20.50
N PRO A 164 -15.60 12.84 -19.24
CA PRO A 164 -16.46 13.11 -18.09
C PRO A 164 -16.84 14.59 -18.04
N LYS A 165 -18.11 14.85 -17.71
CA LYS A 165 -18.68 16.20 -17.48
C LYS A 165 -19.09 16.34 -16.02
N GLY A 166 -19.19 17.57 -15.52
CA GLY A 166 -19.65 17.82 -14.15
C GLY A 166 -18.54 18.07 -13.12
N TRP A 167 -17.25 17.93 -13.49
CA TRP A 167 -16.10 18.23 -12.62
C TRP A 167 -16.06 19.67 -12.12
N GLU A 168 -16.71 20.59 -12.83
CA GLU A 168 -16.95 21.97 -12.42
C GLU A 168 -17.78 22.09 -11.13
N ASN A 169 -18.48 21.02 -10.73
CA ASN A 169 -19.28 20.93 -9.51
C ASN A 169 -18.63 20.06 -8.43
N GLN A 170 -17.33 19.75 -8.54
CA GLN A 170 -16.64 18.97 -7.53
C GLN A 170 -16.59 19.69 -6.17
N LEU A 171 -16.34 18.93 -5.10
CA LEU A 171 -16.10 19.50 -3.77
C LEU A 171 -14.97 20.55 -3.82
N GLY A 172 -15.15 21.63 -3.07
CA GLY A 172 -14.18 22.73 -3.02
C GLY A 172 -12.84 22.34 -2.41
N THR A 173 -11.87 23.23 -2.57
CA THR A 173 -10.51 23.04 -2.08
C THR A 173 -10.45 22.98 -0.56
N ASP A 174 -9.85 21.93 -0.02
CA ASP A 174 -9.49 21.86 1.40
C ASP A 174 -8.15 21.13 1.60
N VAL A 175 -7.43 21.50 2.65
CA VAL A 175 -6.16 20.86 3.04
C VAL A 175 -6.46 19.86 4.15
N VAL A 176 -6.11 18.61 3.90
CA VAL A 176 -6.32 17.51 4.83
C VAL A 176 -5.01 16.88 5.25
N GLY A 177 -5.01 16.18 6.36
CA GLY A 177 -3.82 15.48 6.83
C GLY A 177 -4.11 14.66 8.07
N GLY A 178 -3.14 13.84 8.44
CA GLY A 178 -3.31 12.97 9.59
C GLY A 178 -2.16 12.04 9.85
N LEU A 179 -2.37 11.19 10.85
CA LEU A 179 -1.43 10.21 11.34
C LEU A 179 -1.99 8.80 11.17
N THR A 180 -1.09 7.85 10.96
CA THR A 180 -1.40 6.42 10.91
C THR A 180 -0.50 5.64 11.85
N ALA A 181 -1.06 4.60 12.44
CA ALA A 181 -0.32 3.58 13.18
C ALA A 181 -0.76 2.22 12.69
N GLU A 182 0.19 1.35 12.37
CA GLU A 182 -0.04 0.02 11.84
C GLU A 182 0.80 -0.99 12.61
N HIS A 183 0.23 -2.14 12.91
CA HIS A 183 0.95 -3.21 13.58
C HIS A 183 0.52 -4.56 13.02
N GLY A 184 1.50 -5.41 12.78
CA GLY A 184 1.29 -6.81 12.48
C GLY A 184 2.17 -7.71 13.31
N ARG A 185 1.65 -8.90 13.58
CA ARG A 185 2.36 -9.93 14.31
C ARG A 185 2.10 -11.30 13.68
N LYS A 186 3.19 -12.01 13.37
CA LYS A 186 3.17 -13.44 13.10
C LYS A 186 2.79 -14.16 14.39
N LEU A 187 1.66 -14.86 14.36
CA LEU A 187 1.18 -15.62 15.49
C LEU A 187 1.88 -16.96 15.53
N TRP A 188 1.81 -17.73 14.42
CA TRP A 188 2.47 -19.03 14.30
C TRP A 188 3.00 -19.26 12.88
N GLN A 189 4.04 -20.09 12.79
CA GLN A 189 4.57 -20.61 11.53
C GLN A 189 4.87 -22.10 11.72
N PHE A 190 4.38 -22.91 10.80
CA PHE A 190 4.56 -24.36 10.78
C PHE A 190 5.20 -24.78 9.46
N GLY A 191 5.94 -25.89 9.48
CA GLY A 191 6.62 -26.41 8.30
C GLY A 191 8.12 -26.11 8.31
N GLN A 192 8.77 -26.44 7.19
CA GLN A 192 10.20 -26.19 6.98
C GLN A 192 10.38 -25.43 5.66
N PRO A 193 11.40 -24.56 5.53
CA PRO A 193 11.60 -23.74 4.33
C PRO A 193 11.66 -24.51 3.00
N ASP A 194 12.28 -25.68 3.00
CA ASP A 194 12.38 -26.57 1.81
C ASP A 194 11.10 -27.41 1.58
N GLY A 195 10.18 -27.38 2.55
CA GLY A 195 8.87 -28.02 2.51
C GLY A 195 7.73 -27.00 2.43
N LEU A 196 6.51 -27.45 2.68
CA LEU A 196 5.35 -26.56 2.73
C LEU A 196 5.33 -25.84 4.08
N GLU A 197 5.31 -24.51 4.03
CA GLU A 197 5.20 -23.64 5.18
C GLU A 197 3.79 -23.06 5.27
N GLN A 198 3.28 -22.96 6.48
CA GLN A 198 2.02 -22.29 6.79
C GLN A 198 2.29 -21.23 7.84
N GLN A 199 1.64 -20.09 7.67
CA GLN A 199 1.83 -18.94 8.53
C GLN A 199 0.50 -18.28 8.82
N PHE A 200 0.30 -17.92 10.07
CA PHE A 200 -0.85 -17.14 10.51
C PHE A 200 -0.37 -15.84 11.15
N SER A 201 -0.96 -14.73 10.72
CA SER A 201 -0.60 -13.38 11.18
C SER A 201 -1.87 -12.63 11.58
N ALA A 202 -1.76 -11.77 12.59
CA ALA A 202 -2.77 -10.78 12.92
C ALA A 202 -2.25 -9.39 12.58
N VAL A 203 -3.14 -8.53 12.11
CA VAL A 203 -2.85 -7.13 11.77
C VAL A 203 -3.88 -6.21 12.39
N GLY A 204 -3.47 -4.99 12.69
CA GLY A 204 -4.35 -3.92 13.11
C GLY A 204 -3.79 -2.56 12.72
N SER A 205 -4.67 -1.62 12.44
CA SER A 205 -4.28 -0.26 12.11
C SER A 205 -5.26 0.77 12.68
N GLY A 206 -4.76 1.98 12.85
CA GLY A 206 -5.54 3.16 13.18
C GLY A 206 -5.11 4.33 12.31
N ARG A 207 -6.09 5.12 11.89
CA ARG A 207 -5.90 6.37 11.15
C ARG A 207 -6.67 7.46 11.86
N LEU A 208 -5.98 8.55 12.16
CA LEU A 208 -6.58 9.80 12.64
C LEU A 208 -6.27 10.88 11.61
N SER A 209 -7.25 11.26 10.81
CA SER A 209 -7.07 12.22 9.71
C SER A 209 -8.33 13.04 9.50
N SER A 210 -8.13 14.29 9.07
CA SER A 210 -9.23 15.16 8.62
C SER A 210 -9.83 14.71 7.28
N PHE A 211 -9.25 13.73 6.60
CA PHE A 211 -9.86 13.06 5.44
C PHE A 211 -10.68 11.82 5.84
N GLN A 212 -10.11 10.94 6.66
CA GLN A 212 -10.79 9.73 7.14
C GLN A 212 -10.21 9.28 8.48
N THR A 213 -11.07 9.02 9.47
CA THR A 213 -10.66 8.44 10.76
C THR A 213 -11.23 7.04 10.89
N SER A 214 -10.35 6.05 10.99
CA SER A 214 -10.73 4.63 11.04
C SER A 214 -9.83 3.79 11.92
N ALA A 215 -10.34 2.63 12.30
CA ALA A 215 -9.58 1.57 12.94
C ALA A 215 -9.88 0.25 12.24
N SER A 216 -8.87 -0.58 12.03
CA SER A 216 -9.04 -1.88 11.40
C SER A 216 -8.31 -2.99 12.15
N VAL A 217 -8.84 -4.20 12.03
CA VAL A 217 -8.21 -5.43 12.49
C VAL A 217 -8.41 -6.51 11.45
N GLY A 218 -7.44 -7.41 11.33
CA GLY A 218 -7.51 -8.50 10.38
C GLY A 218 -6.62 -9.67 10.75
N ALA A 219 -6.84 -10.76 10.05
CA ALA A 219 -6.04 -11.97 10.13
C ALA A 219 -5.66 -12.44 8.72
N ILE A 220 -4.49 -13.03 8.61
CA ILE A 220 -3.89 -13.43 7.36
C ILE A 220 -3.40 -14.86 7.53
N TRP A 221 -3.84 -15.72 6.65
CA TRP A 221 -3.28 -17.05 6.50
C TRP A 221 -2.50 -17.10 5.19
N ARG A 222 -1.24 -17.53 5.27
CA ARG A 222 -0.33 -17.65 4.13
C ARG A 222 0.25 -19.05 4.09
N ILE A 223 0.35 -19.62 2.90
CA ILE A 223 0.94 -20.92 2.64
C ILE A 223 1.94 -20.82 1.49
N GLY A 224 3.08 -21.49 1.59
CA GLY A 224 4.11 -21.36 0.56
C GLY A 224 5.38 -22.14 0.82
N ARG A 225 6.44 -21.77 0.11
CA ARG A 225 7.81 -22.25 0.32
C ARG A 225 8.76 -21.07 0.41
N HIS A 226 9.75 -21.19 1.29
CA HIS A 226 10.69 -20.12 1.61
C HIS A 226 9.98 -18.80 1.85
N LEU A 227 8.97 -18.82 2.73
CA LEU A 227 8.19 -17.63 3.06
C LEU A 227 9.12 -16.50 3.50
N SER A 228 8.90 -15.30 2.96
CA SER A 228 9.73 -14.14 3.24
C SER A 228 9.56 -13.66 4.68
N ASP A 229 10.57 -12.94 5.18
CA ASP A 229 10.56 -12.34 6.52
C ASP A 229 9.44 -11.31 6.67
N ASN A 230 9.03 -10.63 5.57
CA ASN A 230 7.75 -9.94 5.58
C ASN A 230 6.60 -10.92 5.55
N PHE A 231 5.87 -10.95 6.65
CA PHE A 231 4.73 -11.81 6.84
C PHE A 231 3.39 -11.15 6.47
N ILE A 232 3.42 -9.90 5.99
CA ILE A 232 2.25 -9.18 5.48
C ILE A 232 2.39 -9.08 3.95
N PRO A 233 1.55 -9.78 3.18
CA PRO A 233 1.59 -9.73 1.72
C PRO A 233 1.07 -8.39 1.19
N ASP A 234 1.46 -8.06 -0.04
CA ASP A 234 0.93 -6.89 -0.74
C ASP A 234 -0.53 -7.15 -1.11
N TYR A 235 -1.40 -6.25 -0.67
CA TYR A 235 -2.84 -6.39 -0.84
C TYR A 235 -3.27 -5.60 -2.07
N ALA A 236 -3.83 -6.30 -3.06
CA ALA A 236 -4.69 -5.66 -4.04
C ALA A 236 -5.84 -4.97 -3.28
N GLY A 237 -5.91 -3.64 -3.31
CA GLY A 237 -6.97 -2.88 -2.63
C GLY A 237 -6.52 -2.00 -1.46
N SER A 238 -5.26 -2.13 -1.03
CA SER A 238 -4.65 -1.13 -0.15
C SER A 238 -3.28 -0.82 -0.69
N SER A 239 -3.06 0.45 -1.03
CA SER A 239 -1.75 1.07 -1.21
C SER A 239 -0.91 1.05 0.09
N SER A 240 -1.03 -0.02 0.88
CA SER A 240 -0.39 -0.24 2.17
C SER A 240 1.05 -0.61 1.91
N THR A 241 1.95 0.34 2.15
CA THR A 241 3.39 0.12 2.06
C THR A 241 3.90 -0.91 3.06
N ILE A 242 3.06 -1.37 4.00
CA ILE A 242 3.34 -2.42 4.99
C ILE A 242 3.84 -3.74 4.38
N ALA A 243 3.47 -4.02 3.13
CA ALA A 243 3.88 -5.22 2.44
C ALA A 243 5.27 -5.13 1.78
N LEU A 244 5.84 -3.92 1.68
CA LEU A 244 7.10 -3.69 0.99
C LEU A 244 8.33 -4.14 1.80
N PRO A 245 8.46 -3.84 3.12
CA PRO A 245 9.66 -4.18 3.88
C PRO A 245 9.86 -5.69 4.00
N GLY A 246 10.92 -6.26 3.42
CA GLY A 246 11.20 -7.71 3.53
C GLY A 246 10.39 -8.60 2.59
N SER A 247 9.77 -8.04 1.54
CA SER A 247 8.92 -8.76 0.58
C SER A 247 9.66 -9.83 -0.24
N PHE A 248 10.99 -9.73 -0.36
CA PHE A 248 11.79 -10.66 -1.16
C PHE A 248 12.26 -11.85 -0.33
N SER A 249 11.90 -13.06 -0.75
CA SER A 249 12.55 -14.28 -0.30
C SER A 249 13.95 -14.39 -0.92
N ARG A 250 14.93 -14.86 -0.15
CA ARG A 250 16.30 -15.09 -0.63
C ARG A 250 16.42 -16.32 -1.55
N SER A 251 15.34 -17.08 -1.76
CA SER A 251 15.32 -18.31 -2.55
C SER A 251 14.68 -18.11 -3.94
N ARG A 252 15.29 -18.71 -4.97
CA ARG A 252 14.79 -18.69 -6.37
C ARG A 252 13.54 -19.55 -6.59
N THR A 253 13.16 -20.37 -5.62
CA THR A 253 12.00 -21.29 -5.67
C THR A 253 10.87 -20.86 -4.74
N ALA A 254 10.96 -19.66 -4.16
CA ALA A 254 9.97 -19.14 -3.24
C ALA A 254 8.64 -18.87 -3.94
N TRP A 255 7.55 -19.27 -3.30
CA TRP A 255 6.19 -18.91 -3.71
C TRP A 255 5.30 -18.86 -2.47
N SER A 256 4.23 -18.07 -2.54
CA SER A 256 3.22 -18.05 -1.48
C SER A 256 1.84 -17.71 -2.02
N VAL A 257 0.83 -18.35 -1.46
CA VAL A 257 -0.58 -18.02 -1.60
C VAL A 257 -1.09 -17.53 -0.26
N PHE A 258 -1.98 -16.55 -0.24
CA PHE A 258 -2.57 -16.06 1.01
C PHE A 258 -4.07 -15.82 0.89
N VAL A 259 -4.73 -15.86 2.06
CA VAL A 259 -6.09 -15.39 2.28
C VAL A 259 -6.07 -14.48 3.50
N GLY A 260 -6.65 -13.31 3.35
CA GLY A 260 -6.80 -12.32 4.43
C GLY A 260 -8.28 -12.01 4.66
N LEU A 261 -8.63 -11.84 5.93
CA LEU A 261 -9.94 -11.36 6.37
C LEU A 261 -9.72 -10.16 7.28
N GLY A 262 -10.41 -9.06 7.00
CA GLY A 262 -10.29 -7.83 7.77
C GLY A 262 -11.62 -7.13 7.95
N VAL A 263 -11.72 -6.37 9.03
CA VAL A 263 -12.82 -5.46 9.32
C VAL A 263 -12.24 -4.09 9.59
N GLU A 264 -12.78 -3.07 8.93
CA GLU A 264 -12.47 -1.67 9.17
C GLU A 264 -13.71 -0.93 9.64
N TYR A 265 -13.57 -0.20 10.74
CA TYR A 265 -14.58 0.72 11.25
C TYR A 265 -14.17 2.16 10.92
N ILE A 266 -15.01 2.85 10.16
CA ILE A 266 -14.84 4.25 9.78
C ILE A 266 -15.72 5.10 10.69
N SER A 267 -15.05 5.89 11.54
CA SER A 267 -15.72 6.79 12.49
C SER A 267 -15.97 8.19 11.92
N TYR A 268 -15.17 8.60 10.92
CA TYR A 268 -15.32 9.86 10.22
C TYR A 268 -14.86 9.72 8.77
N SER A 269 -15.61 10.33 7.86
CA SER A 269 -15.34 10.44 6.44
C SER A 269 -15.54 11.89 6.00
N TYR A 270 -14.53 12.48 5.37
CA TYR A 270 -14.60 13.84 4.85
C TYR A 270 -15.70 13.98 3.81
N LEU A 271 -15.89 12.96 2.94
CA LEU A 271 -16.95 12.99 1.94
C LEU A 271 -18.30 13.06 2.64
N ALA A 272 -18.59 12.17 3.58
CA ALA A 272 -19.86 12.20 4.30
C ALA A 272 -20.13 13.53 5.01
N ASP A 273 -19.09 14.15 5.59
CA ASP A 273 -19.22 15.40 6.37
C ASP A 273 -19.28 16.67 5.50
N ASN A 274 -18.60 16.70 4.35
CA ASN A 274 -18.41 17.90 3.53
C ASN A 274 -19.21 17.90 2.22
N SER A 275 -20.00 16.85 1.96
CA SER A 275 -20.79 16.76 0.73
C SER A 275 -22.12 17.50 0.77
N GLY A 276 -22.44 18.26 1.81
CA GLY A 276 -23.59 19.17 1.86
C GLY A 276 -24.92 18.55 1.38
N PRO A 277 -25.50 18.99 0.24
CA PRO A 277 -26.81 18.54 -0.23
C PRO A 277 -26.83 17.14 -0.85
N TYR A 278 -25.67 16.51 -1.10
CA TYR A 278 -25.58 15.21 -1.75
C TYR A 278 -26.05 14.10 -0.79
N ARG A 279 -26.75 13.11 -1.35
CA ARG A 279 -27.38 12.01 -0.61
C ARG A 279 -26.82 10.69 -1.12
N PHE A 280 -25.82 10.19 -0.41
CA PHE A 280 -25.23 8.88 -0.60
C PHE A 280 -25.01 8.22 0.77
N SER A 281 -24.79 6.91 0.78
CA SER A 281 -24.50 6.15 1.99
C SER A 281 -23.14 5.50 1.88
N GLU A 282 -22.30 5.75 2.88
CA GLU A 282 -21.06 5.00 3.08
C GLU A 282 -21.27 4.03 4.23
N SER A 283 -20.80 2.80 4.05
CA SER A 283 -20.84 1.81 5.11
C SER A 283 -19.81 2.17 6.19
N PRO A 284 -20.20 2.37 7.46
CA PRO A 284 -19.24 2.65 8.53
C PRO A 284 -18.40 1.41 8.89
N LEU A 285 -18.77 0.24 8.37
CA LEU A 285 -18.08 -1.01 8.57
C LEU A 285 -17.79 -1.64 7.21
N LEU A 286 -16.53 -1.89 6.91
CA LEU A 286 -16.08 -2.54 5.68
C LEU A 286 -15.49 -3.91 6.00
N ALA A 287 -16.02 -4.95 5.35
CA ALA A 287 -15.41 -6.28 5.36
C ALA A 287 -14.51 -6.43 4.13
N ARG A 288 -13.25 -6.81 4.35
CA ARG A 288 -12.28 -7.02 3.27
C ARG A 288 -11.86 -8.49 3.21
N ILE A 289 -11.91 -9.04 2.00
CA ILE A 289 -11.37 -10.37 1.69
C ILE A 289 -10.29 -10.17 0.63
N SER A 290 -9.08 -10.62 0.94
CA SER A 290 -7.93 -10.50 0.04
C SER A 290 -7.35 -11.87 -0.27
N HIS A 291 -6.89 -12.08 -1.51
CA HIS A 291 -6.23 -13.31 -1.93
C HIS A 291 -5.18 -13.01 -3.01
N SER A 292 -4.20 -13.91 -3.14
CA SER A 292 -3.26 -13.90 -4.28
C SER A 292 -3.90 -14.58 -5.50
N GLY A 293 -3.70 -14.01 -6.69
CA GLY A 293 -4.03 -14.63 -7.99
C GLY A 293 -2.93 -15.50 -8.55
#